data_AF-A0A387AST5-F1
#
_entry.id   AF-A0A387AST5-F1
#
_cell.length_a   1.000
_cell.length_b   1.000
_cell.length_c   1.000
_cell.angle_alpha   90.00
_cell.angle_beta   90.00
_cell.angle_gamma   90.00
#
_symmetry.space_group_name_H-M   'P 1'
#
loop_
_entity.id
_entity.type
_entity.pdbx_description
1 polymer ?
#
loop_
_entity_poly.entity_id
_entity_poly.type
_entity_poly.pdbx_seq_one_letter_code
_entity_poly.pdbx_strand_id
1 'polypeptide(L)'
;MNKKKLLKKLKKNKQIKHQPSYIERMRHYYDIFSDFADIKYLINNVLEADRLLQQKQLPQDLPALLLPDDIQDTIFAAVNQKYPMGDPRGDQVWNQYVENLPKLDKDLREFRDYLENQYGMWAYISAPFVHDIAKFLDGKPTLEVMAGNGYISKGLRENGANVTCTDSLAWTKENETGKHLVTDVEKLDAIEAFQKYADQIDYVLMCWSPDGVDIDWRLLQAIRESGRDITLIAIGEKYGATDSKDFWDNAKMIDVDTAEKLNQHHQAFDLIHDQLYLVK
;
A
#
# COMPACT_ATOMS: atom_id res chain seq x y z
N MET A 1 -4.65 -15.00 -52.73
CA MET A 1 -3.79 -15.16 -51.53
C MET A 1 -4.68 -15.18 -50.28
N ASN A 2 -4.68 -16.26 -49.48
CA ASN A 2 -5.72 -16.51 -48.46
C ASN A 2 -5.53 -15.68 -47.19
N LYS A 3 -6.51 -14.82 -46.84
CA LYS A 3 -6.53 -13.89 -45.68
C LYS A 3 -6.22 -14.60 -44.34
N LYS A 4 -6.61 -15.87 -44.20
CA LYS A 4 -6.29 -16.71 -43.02
C LYS A 4 -4.80 -17.07 -42.92
N LYS A 5 -4.09 -17.25 -44.05
CA LYS A 5 -2.63 -17.50 -44.05
C LYS A 5 -1.83 -16.23 -43.72
N LEU A 6 -2.33 -15.06 -44.11
CA LEU A 6 -1.74 -13.76 -43.77
C LEU A 6 -1.85 -13.47 -42.26
N LEU A 7 -3.03 -13.70 -41.67
CA LEU A 7 -3.26 -13.55 -40.22
C LEU A 7 -2.44 -14.56 -39.38
N LYS A 8 -2.26 -15.79 -39.87
CA LYS A 8 -1.39 -16.78 -39.20
C LYS A 8 0.10 -16.39 -39.25
N LYS A 9 0.56 -15.76 -40.35
CA LYS A 9 1.91 -15.19 -40.44
C LYS A 9 2.09 -13.95 -39.55
N LEU A 10 1.08 -13.07 -39.47
CA LEU A 10 1.09 -11.90 -38.59
C LEU A 10 1.10 -12.28 -37.10
N LYS A 11 0.38 -13.36 -36.72
CA LYS A 11 0.44 -13.90 -35.35
C LYS A 11 1.76 -14.64 -35.04
N LYS A 12 2.42 -15.25 -36.03
CA LYS A 12 3.75 -15.87 -35.87
C LYS A 12 4.91 -14.87 -35.83
N ASN A 13 4.74 -13.68 -36.40
CA ASN A 13 5.79 -12.66 -36.50
C ASN A 13 5.71 -11.54 -35.44
N LYS A 14 4.69 -11.54 -34.57
CA LYS A 14 4.84 -10.88 -33.26
C LYS A 14 5.65 -11.83 -32.39
N GLN A 15 6.98 -11.77 -32.49
CA GLN A 15 7.80 -12.11 -31.34
C GLN A 15 7.22 -11.28 -30.19
N ILE A 16 6.54 -11.95 -29.26
CA ILE A 16 6.15 -11.35 -27.99
C ILE A 16 7.50 -11.03 -27.34
N LYS A 17 7.99 -9.81 -27.52
CA LYS A 17 9.13 -9.33 -26.75
C LYS A 17 8.66 -9.40 -25.31
N HIS A 18 9.23 -10.32 -24.55
CA HIS A 18 8.99 -10.40 -23.12
C HIS A 18 9.41 -9.06 -22.53
N GLN A 19 8.44 -8.30 -22.04
CA GLN A 19 8.72 -7.09 -21.29
C GLN A 19 9.05 -7.52 -19.86
N PRO A 20 10.18 -7.05 -19.28
CA PRO A 20 10.52 -7.39 -17.92
C PRO A 20 9.43 -6.89 -16.98
N SER A 21 9.03 -7.74 -16.05
CA SER A 21 8.15 -7.40 -14.94
C SER A 21 8.73 -6.26 -14.10
N TYR A 22 7.88 -5.63 -13.28
CA TYR A 22 8.29 -4.56 -12.38
C TYR A 22 9.51 -4.95 -11.53
N ILE A 23 9.44 -6.10 -10.86
CA ILE A 23 10.52 -6.59 -9.99
C ILE A 23 11.79 -6.97 -10.77
N GLU A 24 11.68 -7.49 -12.00
CA GLU A 24 12.85 -7.71 -12.86
C GLU A 24 13.55 -6.41 -13.24
N ARG A 25 12.80 -5.33 -13.49
CA ARG A 25 13.38 -4.00 -13.72
C ARG A 25 14.08 -3.47 -12.46
N MET A 26 13.44 -3.60 -11.29
CA MET A 26 14.05 -3.18 -10.02
C MET A 26 15.36 -3.91 -9.73
N ARG A 27 15.42 -5.23 -9.97
CA ARG A 27 16.67 -6.01 -9.86
C ARG A 27 17.73 -5.56 -10.87
N HIS A 28 17.32 -5.25 -12.09
CA HIS A 28 18.25 -4.72 -13.09
C HIS A 28 18.86 -3.38 -12.67
N TYR A 29 18.06 -2.46 -12.12
CA TYR A 29 18.57 -1.19 -11.61
C TYR A 29 19.48 -1.39 -10.39
N TYR A 30 19.18 -2.36 -9.53
CA TYR A 30 20.05 -2.71 -8.39
C TYR A 30 21.48 -3.04 -8.86
N ASP A 31 21.60 -3.81 -9.94
CA ASP A 31 22.91 -4.17 -10.51
C ASP A 31 23.61 -2.96 -11.13
N ILE A 32 22.88 -2.15 -11.90
CA ILE A 32 23.42 -0.93 -12.55
C ILE A 32 23.95 0.03 -11.50
N PHE A 33 23.12 0.40 -10.52
CA PHE A 33 23.41 1.45 -9.54
C PHE A 33 24.03 0.90 -8.25
N SER A 34 24.70 -0.25 -8.31
CA SER A 34 25.24 -0.97 -7.15
C SER A 34 26.27 -0.17 -6.32
N ASP A 35 26.92 0.82 -6.93
CA ASP A 35 27.89 1.74 -6.31
C ASP A 35 27.24 2.95 -5.60
N PHE A 36 25.93 3.19 -5.76
CA PHE A 36 25.23 4.34 -5.20
C PHE A 36 24.32 3.93 -4.05
N ALA A 37 24.77 4.19 -2.82
CA ALA A 37 24.11 3.72 -1.60
C ALA A 37 22.64 4.18 -1.49
N ASP A 38 22.35 5.44 -1.81
CA ASP A 38 20.99 6.00 -1.69
C ASP A 38 20.02 5.33 -2.69
N ILE A 39 20.44 5.15 -3.94
CA ILE A 39 19.66 4.43 -4.95
C ILE A 39 19.43 2.98 -4.50
N LYS A 40 20.49 2.32 -4.05
CA LYS A 40 20.45 0.93 -3.61
C LYS A 40 19.52 0.75 -2.41
N TYR A 41 19.52 1.70 -1.48
CA TYR A 41 18.62 1.72 -0.33
C TYR A 41 17.15 1.75 -0.78
N LEU A 42 16.77 2.66 -1.68
CA LEU A 42 15.40 2.75 -2.19
C LEU A 42 14.97 1.45 -2.91
N ILE A 43 15.82 0.92 -3.79
CA ILE A 43 15.54 -0.32 -4.53
C ILE A 43 15.40 -1.51 -3.56
N ASN A 44 16.26 -1.61 -2.54
CA ASN A 44 16.17 -2.67 -1.54
C ASN A 44 14.87 -2.64 -0.76
N ASN A 45 14.37 -1.46 -0.38
CA ASN A 45 13.08 -1.34 0.32
C ASN A 45 11.92 -1.86 -0.55
N VAL A 46 11.92 -1.54 -1.85
CA VAL A 46 10.93 -2.08 -2.81
C VAL A 46 11.03 -3.61 -2.93
N LEU A 47 12.24 -4.14 -3.13
CA LEU A 47 12.46 -5.57 -3.30
C LEU A 47 12.15 -6.38 -2.03
N GLU A 48 12.45 -5.82 -0.86
CA GLU A 48 12.16 -6.46 0.42
C GLU A 48 10.67 -6.43 0.75
N ALA A 49 9.99 -5.33 0.46
CA ALA A 49 8.54 -5.24 0.60
C ALA A 49 7.83 -6.29 -0.27
N ASP A 50 8.23 -6.42 -1.54
CA ASP A 50 7.74 -7.49 -2.43
C ASP A 50 8.01 -8.88 -1.84
N ARG A 51 9.25 -9.14 -1.41
CA ARG A 51 9.64 -10.44 -0.84
C ARG A 51 8.76 -10.82 0.37
N LEU A 52 8.50 -9.87 1.26
CA LEU A 52 7.66 -10.09 2.45
C LEU A 52 6.20 -10.35 2.05
N LEU A 53 5.65 -9.55 1.15
CA LEU A 53 4.28 -9.70 0.66
C LEU A 53 4.05 -11.04 -0.08
N GLN A 54 5.02 -11.52 -0.86
CA GLN A 54 4.99 -12.87 -1.46
C GLN A 54 4.92 -13.98 -0.40
N GLN A 55 5.51 -13.75 0.78
CA GLN A 55 5.44 -14.64 1.93
C GLN A 55 4.21 -14.38 2.80
N LYS A 56 3.28 -13.54 2.32
CA LYS A 56 2.11 -13.03 3.02
C LYS A 56 2.45 -12.25 4.28
N GLN A 57 3.68 -11.82 4.49
CA GLN A 57 4.10 -11.03 5.65
C GLN A 57 3.92 -9.53 5.37
N LEU A 58 3.53 -8.77 6.38
CA LEU A 58 3.50 -7.31 6.25
C LEU A 58 4.92 -6.77 6.09
N PRO A 59 5.15 -5.81 5.18
CA PRO A 59 6.46 -5.23 4.97
C PRO A 59 6.89 -4.30 6.13
N GLN A 60 8.14 -3.89 6.14
CA GLN A 60 8.62 -2.84 7.07
C GLN A 60 8.19 -1.45 6.60
N ASP A 61 8.51 -0.41 7.35
CA ASP A 61 8.26 0.96 6.89
C ASP A 61 8.98 1.25 5.56
N LEU A 62 8.31 2.05 4.73
CA LEU A 62 8.83 2.46 3.44
C LEU A 62 9.37 3.89 3.53
N PRO A 63 10.61 4.16 3.07
CA PRO A 63 11.05 5.52 2.89
C PRO A 63 10.28 6.19 1.75
N ALA A 64 10.34 7.52 1.68
CA ALA A 64 9.92 8.22 0.47
C ALA A 64 10.72 7.69 -0.74
N LEU A 65 10.03 7.12 -1.72
CA LEU A 65 10.63 6.52 -2.91
C LEU A 65 10.99 7.61 -3.94
N LEU A 66 11.82 8.55 -3.52
CA LEU A 66 12.29 9.68 -4.29
C LEU A 66 13.82 9.63 -4.37
N LEU A 67 14.35 9.76 -5.59
CA LEU A 67 15.78 9.93 -5.76
C LEU A 67 16.24 11.28 -5.16
N PRO A 68 17.46 11.36 -4.61
CA PRO A 68 18.03 12.63 -4.19
C PRO A 68 18.10 13.64 -5.35
N ASP A 69 17.85 14.92 -5.06
CA ASP A 69 17.87 15.99 -6.08
C ASP A 69 19.24 16.14 -6.77
N ASP A 70 20.33 15.83 -6.06
CA ASP A 70 21.72 15.92 -6.52
C ASP A 70 22.27 14.60 -7.09
N ILE A 71 21.41 13.60 -7.33
CA ILE A 71 21.87 12.27 -7.71
C ILE A 71 22.65 12.25 -9.03
N GLN A 72 22.30 13.13 -9.98
CA GLN A 72 23.03 13.24 -11.25
C GLN A 72 24.45 13.78 -11.06
N ASP A 73 24.63 14.76 -10.17
CA ASP A 73 25.94 15.32 -9.84
C ASP A 73 26.80 14.28 -9.12
N THR A 74 26.20 13.52 -8.21
CA THR A 74 26.85 12.41 -7.51
C THR A 74 27.34 11.34 -8.50
N ILE A 75 26.49 10.94 -9.46
CA ILE A 75 26.87 9.99 -10.52
C ILE A 75 27.99 10.57 -11.38
N PHE A 76 27.89 11.84 -11.78
CA PHE A 76 28.88 12.49 -12.64
C PHE A 76 30.26 12.56 -11.95
N ALA A 77 30.29 12.94 -10.67
CA ALA A 77 31.50 12.97 -9.87
C ALA A 77 32.13 11.57 -9.74
N ALA A 78 31.32 10.53 -9.48
CA ALA A 78 31.80 9.15 -9.37
C ALA A 78 32.42 8.62 -10.67
N VAL A 79 31.83 8.97 -11.83
CA VAL A 79 32.40 8.62 -13.14
C VAL A 79 33.74 9.31 -13.36
N ASN A 80 33.82 10.63 -13.13
CA ASN A 80 35.05 11.42 -13.35
C ASN A 80 36.19 11.07 -12.38
N GLN A 81 35.87 10.49 -11.22
CA GLN A 81 36.89 9.97 -10.31
C GLN A 81 37.56 8.70 -10.86
N LYS A 82 36.83 7.88 -11.62
CA LYS A 82 37.31 6.60 -12.18
C LYS A 82 37.89 6.77 -13.59
N TYR A 83 37.38 7.69 -14.38
CA TYR A 83 37.75 7.90 -15.77
C TYR A 83 38.15 9.36 -16.02
N PRO A 84 39.34 9.62 -16.61
CA PRO A 84 39.73 10.97 -17.00
C PRO A 84 38.77 11.57 -18.03
N MET A 85 38.67 12.90 -18.04
CA MET A 85 37.86 13.62 -19.03
C MET A 85 38.28 13.26 -20.46
N GLY A 86 37.29 12.89 -21.29
CA GLY A 86 37.50 12.47 -22.68
C GLY A 86 37.84 10.99 -22.88
N ASP A 87 37.84 10.16 -21.81
CA ASP A 87 37.93 8.70 -21.94
C ASP A 87 36.57 8.12 -22.41
N PRO A 88 36.49 7.48 -23.60
CA PRO A 88 35.24 6.92 -24.12
C PRO A 88 34.60 5.87 -23.22
N ARG A 89 35.36 5.23 -22.31
CA ARG A 89 34.83 4.29 -21.33
C ARG A 89 34.04 5.00 -20.24
N GLY A 90 34.49 6.17 -19.82
CA GLY A 90 33.75 7.04 -18.91
C GLY A 90 32.42 7.47 -19.52
N ASP A 91 32.43 7.87 -20.79
CA ASP A 91 31.22 8.23 -21.53
C ASP A 91 30.23 7.07 -21.62
N GLN A 92 30.70 5.84 -21.86
CA GLN A 92 29.85 4.64 -21.89
C GLN A 92 29.18 4.37 -20.55
N VAL A 93 29.93 4.46 -19.45
CA VAL A 93 29.41 4.26 -18.09
C VAL A 93 28.41 5.37 -17.73
N TRP A 94 28.73 6.62 -18.04
CA TRP A 94 27.83 7.76 -17.85
C TRP A 94 26.51 7.58 -18.60
N ASN A 95 26.58 7.21 -19.88
CA ASN A 95 25.39 6.97 -20.70
C ASN A 95 24.53 5.84 -20.11
N GLN A 96 25.13 4.77 -19.59
CA GLN A 96 24.38 3.70 -18.93
C GLN A 96 23.56 4.23 -17.74
N TYR A 97 24.13 5.12 -16.92
CA TYR A 97 23.40 5.71 -15.80
C TYR A 97 22.30 6.67 -16.26
N VAL A 98 22.61 7.61 -17.15
CA VAL A 98 21.66 8.62 -17.63
C VAL A 98 20.48 7.98 -18.38
N GLU A 99 20.70 6.89 -19.10
CA GLU A 99 19.64 6.16 -19.79
C GLU A 99 18.69 5.42 -18.86
N ASN A 100 19.14 5.02 -17.66
CA ASN A 100 18.36 4.21 -16.72
C ASN A 100 17.80 5.01 -15.55
N LEU A 101 18.43 6.12 -15.17
CA LEU A 101 18.02 6.92 -14.01
C LEU A 101 16.58 7.44 -14.12
N PRO A 102 16.10 8.00 -15.26
CA PRO A 102 14.70 8.41 -15.38
C PRO A 102 13.72 7.24 -15.36
N LYS A 103 14.15 6.04 -15.78
CA LYS A 103 13.30 4.84 -15.75
C LYS A 103 13.17 4.33 -14.31
N LEU A 104 14.26 4.35 -13.56
CA LEU A 104 14.25 4.05 -12.13
C LEU A 104 13.37 5.04 -11.36
N ASP A 105 13.54 6.36 -11.57
CA ASP A 105 12.69 7.38 -10.90
C ASP A 105 11.21 7.10 -11.14
N LYS A 106 10.86 6.80 -12.40
CA LYS A 106 9.50 6.43 -12.76
C LYS A 106 9.03 5.14 -12.05
N ASP A 107 9.81 4.07 -12.09
CA ASP A 107 9.45 2.79 -11.46
C ASP A 107 9.36 2.91 -9.93
N LEU A 108 10.14 3.78 -9.28
CA LEU A 108 10.01 4.08 -7.85
C LEU A 108 8.66 4.72 -7.53
N ARG A 109 8.20 5.66 -8.37
CA ARG A 109 6.88 6.32 -8.22
C ARG A 109 5.71 5.38 -8.54
N GLU A 110 5.89 4.45 -9.47
CA GLU A 110 4.87 3.45 -9.85
C GLU A 110 4.80 2.25 -8.87
N PHE A 111 5.50 2.28 -7.73
CA PHE A 111 5.45 1.18 -6.77
C PHE A 111 4.04 0.94 -6.21
N ARG A 112 3.26 2.01 -6.02
CA ARG A 112 1.85 1.90 -5.58
C ARG A 112 1.01 1.11 -6.58
N ASP A 113 1.08 1.46 -7.86
CA ASP A 113 0.39 0.73 -8.93
C ASP A 113 0.79 -0.75 -8.94
N TYR A 114 2.06 -1.06 -8.68
CA TYR A 114 2.51 -2.44 -8.57
C TYR A 114 1.83 -3.17 -7.40
N LEU A 115 1.74 -2.55 -6.22
CA LEU A 115 1.08 -3.15 -5.06
C LEU A 115 -0.41 -3.37 -5.27
N GLU A 116 -1.10 -2.41 -5.90
CA GLU A 116 -2.51 -2.53 -6.26
C GLU A 116 -2.74 -3.70 -7.21
N ASN A 117 -1.98 -3.74 -8.31
CA ASN A 117 -2.17 -4.73 -9.37
C ASN A 117 -1.70 -6.14 -8.99
N GLN A 118 -0.71 -6.26 -8.10
CA GLN A 118 -0.15 -7.55 -7.71
C GLN A 118 -0.81 -8.12 -6.44
N TYR A 119 -1.15 -7.26 -5.49
CA TYR A 119 -1.56 -7.65 -4.13
C TYR A 119 -2.95 -7.15 -3.74
N GLY A 120 -3.62 -6.34 -4.58
CA GLY A 120 -4.86 -5.67 -4.21
C GLY A 120 -4.70 -4.78 -2.98
N MET A 121 -3.51 -4.19 -2.82
CA MET A 121 -3.13 -3.40 -1.65
C MET A 121 -3.02 -1.92 -2.05
N TRP A 122 -4.07 -1.15 -1.72
CA TRP A 122 -4.23 0.25 -2.13
C TRP A 122 -3.48 1.25 -1.25
N ALA A 123 -3.24 0.87 0.00
CA ALA A 123 -2.47 1.61 0.98
C ALA A 123 -1.29 0.77 1.46
N TYR A 124 -0.17 1.42 1.77
CA TYR A 124 1.01 0.72 2.26
C TYR A 124 0.87 0.39 3.75
N ILE A 125 0.58 -0.87 4.06
CA ILE A 125 0.35 -1.33 5.44
C ILE A 125 1.65 -1.93 5.99
N SER A 126 2.35 -1.18 6.83
CA SER A 126 3.60 -1.65 7.44
C SER A 126 3.35 -2.51 8.69
N ALA A 127 4.25 -3.45 8.97
CA ALA A 127 4.22 -4.27 10.17
C ALA A 127 4.36 -3.41 11.46
N PRO A 128 5.23 -2.38 11.53
CA PRO A 128 5.26 -1.45 12.67
C PRO A 128 3.92 -0.74 12.93
N PHE A 129 3.23 -0.27 11.89
CA PHE A 129 1.92 0.38 12.04
C PHE A 129 0.88 -0.56 12.68
N VAL A 130 0.76 -1.78 12.13
CA VAL A 130 -0.19 -2.78 12.66
C VAL A 130 0.19 -3.26 14.05
N HIS A 131 1.49 -3.33 14.37
CA HIS A 131 1.97 -3.65 15.71
C HIS A 131 1.54 -2.62 16.75
N ASP A 132 1.62 -1.33 16.43
CA ASP A 132 1.21 -0.27 17.34
C ASP A 132 -0.31 -0.23 17.53
N ILE A 133 -1.09 -0.50 16.47
CA ILE A 133 -2.55 -0.71 16.60
C ILE A 133 -2.82 -1.89 17.54
N ALA A 134 -2.17 -3.05 17.35
CA ALA A 134 -2.37 -4.22 18.20
C ALA A 134 -2.08 -3.92 19.68
N LYS A 135 -1.01 -3.16 19.96
CA LYS A 135 -0.69 -2.69 21.32
C LYS A 135 -1.75 -1.77 21.89
N PHE A 136 -2.27 -0.83 21.09
CA PHE A 136 -3.34 0.07 21.52
C PHE A 136 -4.64 -0.67 21.83
N LEU A 137 -4.98 -1.68 21.03
CA LEU A 137 -6.15 -2.52 21.26
C LEU A 137 -6.04 -3.35 22.55
N ASP A 138 -4.82 -3.69 22.99
CA ASP A 138 -4.53 -4.40 24.25
C ASP A 138 -5.39 -5.66 24.44
N GLY A 139 -5.56 -6.42 23.36
CA GLY A 139 -6.35 -7.66 23.35
C GLY A 139 -7.88 -7.47 23.42
N LYS A 140 -8.37 -6.23 23.48
CA LYS A 140 -9.81 -5.96 23.48
C LYS A 140 -10.46 -6.41 22.18
N PRO A 141 -11.68 -6.99 22.23
CA PRO A 141 -12.34 -7.50 21.04
C PRO A 141 -12.62 -6.37 20.04
N THR A 142 -12.16 -6.56 18.81
CA THR A 142 -12.20 -5.56 17.75
C THR A 142 -12.90 -6.13 16.52
N LEU A 143 -13.80 -5.35 15.92
CA LEU A 143 -14.38 -5.64 14.61
C LEU A 143 -13.66 -4.82 13.55
N GLU A 144 -12.98 -5.47 12.61
CA GLU A 144 -12.53 -4.82 11.37
C GLU A 144 -13.64 -4.92 10.32
N VAL A 145 -13.98 -3.78 9.72
CA VAL A 145 -14.89 -3.68 8.57
C VAL A 145 -14.13 -3.10 7.37
N MET A 146 -14.59 -3.45 6.16
CA MET A 146 -13.98 -3.01 4.90
C MET A 146 -12.52 -3.47 4.77
N ALA A 147 -12.24 -4.68 5.27
CA ALA A 147 -10.88 -5.21 5.39
C ALA A 147 -10.19 -5.52 4.04
N GLY A 148 -10.93 -5.56 2.94
CA GLY A 148 -10.44 -5.96 1.62
C GLY A 148 -9.81 -7.35 1.64
N ASN A 149 -8.50 -7.44 1.42
CA ASN A 149 -7.75 -8.71 1.49
C ASN A 149 -7.39 -9.15 2.92
N GLY A 150 -7.65 -8.33 3.95
CA GLY A 150 -7.46 -8.65 5.37
C GLY A 150 -6.02 -8.48 5.87
N TYR A 151 -5.24 -7.59 5.26
CA TYR A 151 -3.84 -7.35 5.62
C TYR A 151 -3.69 -6.87 7.08
N ILE A 152 -4.52 -5.92 7.52
CA ILE A 152 -4.46 -5.39 8.89
C ILE A 152 -4.85 -6.49 9.88
N SER A 153 -6.01 -7.15 9.73
CA SER A 153 -6.39 -8.29 10.57
C SER A 153 -5.33 -9.39 10.63
N LYS A 154 -4.68 -9.71 9.51
CA LYS A 154 -3.59 -10.69 9.52
C LYS A 154 -2.48 -10.25 10.48
N GLY A 155 -1.97 -9.03 10.33
CA GLY A 155 -0.91 -8.51 11.19
C GLY A 155 -1.36 -8.37 12.65
N LEU A 156 -2.60 -7.95 12.90
CA LEU A 156 -3.18 -7.85 14.23
C LEU A 156 -3.21 -9.23 14.92
N ARG A 157 -3.65 -10.28 14.21
CA ARG A 157 -3.66 -11.67 14.72
C ARG A 157 -2.25 -12.19 14.99
N GLU A 158 -1.28 -11.89 14.12
CA GLU A 158 0.13 -12.24 14.32
C GLU A 158 0.74 -11.53 15.54
N ASN A 159 0.19 -10.37 15.93
CA ASN A 159 0.52 -9.65 17.15
C ASN A 159 -0.37 -10.03 18.37
N GLY A 160 -1.21 -11.07 18.26
CA GLY A 160 -2.03 -11.58 19.36
C GLY A 160 -3.31 -10.80 19.65
N ALA A 161 -3.72 -9.88 18.77
CA ALA A 161 -4.97 -9.12 18.96
C ALA A 161 -6.21 -9.98 18.68
N ASN A 162 -7.30 -9.67 19.39
CA ASN A 162 -8.61 -10.30 19.20
C ASN A 162 -9.43 -9.53 18.16
N VAL A 163 -9.29 -9.92 16.88
CA VAL A 163 -9.95 -9.23 15.75
C VAL A 163 -10.82 -10.15 14.90
N THR A 164 -12.09 -9.75 14.75
CA THR A 164 -13.03 -10.27 13.77
C THR A 164 -12.90 -9.47 12.49
N CYS A 165 -12.60 -10.12 11.38
CA CYS A 165 -12.32 -9.48 10.10
C CYS A 165 -13.51 -9.62 9.16
N THR A 166 -14.03 -8.51 8.64
CA THR A 166 -15.18 -8.51 7.73
C THR A 166 -14.98 -7.61 6.52
N ASP A 167 -15.51 -8.05 5.38
CA ASP A 167 -15.56 -7.26 4.14
C ASP A 167 -16.76 -7.67 3.30
N SER A 168 -17.35 -6.74 2.55
CA SER A 168 -18.48 -7.04 1.66
C SER A 168 -18.09 -7.93 0.46
N LEU A 169 -16.80 -7.96 0.12
CA LEU A 169 -16.18 -8.54 -1.07
C LEU A 169 -16.75 -8.01 -2.39
N ALA A 170 -17.32 -6.79 -2.38
CA ALA A 170 -17.90 -6.17 -3.57
C ALA A 170 -16.87 -5.94 -4.69
N TRP A 171 -15.61 -5.65 -4.33
CA TRP A 171 -14.55 -5.24 -5.26
C TRP A 171 -13.87 -6.41 -5.99
N THR A 172 -14.20 -7.66 -5.63
CA THR A 172 -13.68 -8.89 -6.25
C THR A 172 -13.92 -8.98 -7.77
N LYS A 173 -14.91 -8.26 -8.30
CA LYS A 173 -15.20 -8.22 -9.74
C LYS A 173 -14.49 -7.08 -10.47
N GLU A 174 -13.97 -6.11 -9.73
CA GLU A 174 -13.43 -4.85 -10.26
C GLU A 174 -11.91 -4.86 -10.29
N ASN A 175 -11.27 -5.40 -9.25
CA ASN A 175 -9.81 -5.40 -9.08
C ASN A 175 -9.35 -6.59 -8.23
N GLU A 176 -8.10 -6.57 -7.75
CA GLU A 176 -7.48 -7.66 -6.99
C GLU A 176 -7.87 -7.71 -5.50
N THR A 177 -8.67 -6.75 -5.04
CA THR A 177 -9.20 -6.71 -3.66
C THR A 177 -10.26 -7.79 -3.45
N GLY A 178 -10.12 -8.55 -2.37
CA GLY A 178 -10.97 -9.69 -2.03
C GLY A 178 -10.66 -10.97 -2.82
N LYS A 179 -9.76 -10.93 -3.83
CA LYS A 179 -9.34 -12.12 -4.58
C LYS A 179 -8.19 -12.88 -3.89
N HIS A 180 -7.40 -12.18 -3.08
CA HIS A 180 -6.18 -12.69 -2.47
C HIS A 180 -6.23 -12.55 -0.95
N LEU A 181 -7.27 -13.12 -0.34
CA LEU A 181 -7.43 -13.09 1.11
C LEU A 181 -6.19 -13.66 1.79
N VAL A 182 -5.56 -12.87 2.65
CA VAL A 182 -4.35 -13.28 3.39
C VAL A 182 -4.69 -13.83 4.79
N THR A 183 -5.95 -13.72 5.20
CA THR A 183 -6.50 -14.24 6.44
C THR A 183 -7.98 -14.56 6.29
N ASP A 184 -8.60 -15.13 7.31
CA ASP A 184 -10.05 -15.37 7.31
C ASP A 184 -10.80 -14.04 7.37
N VAL A 185 -11.62 -13.79 6.34
CA VAL A 185 -12.49 -12.62 6.21
C VAL A 185 -13.93 -13.11 6.07
N GLU A 186 -14.79 -12.74 7.01
CA GLU A 186 -16.21 -13.05 6.92
C GLU A 186 -16.90 -12.08 5.95
N LYS A 187 -17.71 -12.61 5.04
CA LYS A 187 -18.42 -11.79 4.06
C LYS A 187 -19.64 -11.11 4.69
N LEU A 188 -19.46 -9.90 5.18
CA LEU A 188 -20.49 -9.02 5.75
C LEU A 188 -20.18 -7.58 5.36
N ASP A 189 -21.20 -6.78 5.05
CA ASP A 189 -21.00 -5.33 4.99
C ASP A 189 -20.82 -4.75 6.40
N ALA A 190 -20.40 -3.48 6.48
CA ALA A 190 -20.08 -2.85 7.76
C ALA A 190 -21.28 -2.79 8.74
N ILE A 191 -22.50 -2.62 8.23
CA ILE A 191 -23.71 -2.55 9.06
C ILE A 191 -24.12 -3.94 9.51
N GLU A 192 -24.12 -4.93 8.63
CA GLU A 192 -24.39 -6.32 8.97
C GLU A 192 -23.39 -6.85 10.00
N ALA A 193 -22.10 -6.55 9.81
CA ALA A 193 -21.03 -6.89 10.74
C ALA A 193 -21.24 -6.24 12.10
N PHE A 194 -21.53 -4.94 12.13
CA PHE A 194 -21.80 -4.24 13.38
C PHE A 194 -23.02 -4.81 14.09
N GLN A 195 -24.14 -5.02 13.40
CA GLN A 195 -25.35 -5.61 13.99
C GLN A 195 -25.10 -7.00 14.58
N LYS A 196 -24.25 -7.80 13.95
CA LYS A 196 -23.90 -9.15 14.42
C LYS A 196 -22.99 -9.12 15.66
N TYR A 197 -22.04 -8.19 15.73
CA TYR A 197 -20.95 -8.22 16.70
C TYR A 197 -20.98 -7.09 17.74
N ALA A 198 -21.86 -6.10 17.64
CA ALA A 198 -21.89 -4.91 18.52
C ALA A 198 -21.85 -5.27 20.01
N ASP A 199 -22.49 -6.38 20.40
CA ASP A 199 -22.55 -6.81 21.80
C ASP A 199 -21.23 -7.36 22.36
N GLN A 200 -20.24 -7.60 21.52
CA GLN A 200 -19.04 -8.37 21.83
C GLN A 200 -17.75 -7.58 21.62
N ILE A 201 -17.83 -6.30 21.23
CA ILE A 201 -16.68 -5.51 20.79
C ILE A 201 -16.55 -4.21 21.58
N ASP A 202 -15.30 -3.77 21.73
CA ASP A 202 -14.92 -2.47 22.31
C ASP A 202 -14.49 -1.48 21.21
N TYR A 203 -14.01 -2.00 20.08
CA TYR A 203 -13.54 -1.21 18.94
C TYR A 203 -14.15 -1.67 17.63
N VAL A 204 -14.39 -0.69 16.75
CA VAL A 204 -14.57 -0.92 15.32
C VAL A 204 -13.38 -0.30 14.60
N LEU A 205 -12.67 -1.08 13.81
CA LEU A 205 -11.63 -0.64 12.89
C LEU A 205 -12.22 -0.56 11.48
N MET A 206 -12.40 0.64 10.96
CA MET A 206 -12.95 0.90 9.64
C MET A 206 -11.82 1.29 8.69
N CYS A 207 -11.57 0.44 7.69
CA CYS A 207 -10.43 0.58 6.77
C CYS A 207 -10.90 1.17 5.43
N TRP A 208 -10.54 2.42 5.16
CA TRP A 208 -10.75 3.13 3.89
C TRP A 208 -12.16 2.93 3.31
N SER A 209 -13.16 3.54 3.95
CA SER A 209 -14.51 3.54 3.38
C SER A 209 -14.48 4.14 1.97
N PRO A 210 -15.15 3.54 0.97
CA PRO A 210 -15.13 4.09 -0.37
C PRO A 210 -15.70 5.51 -0.39
N ASP A 211 -15.06 6.41 -1.13
CA ASP A 211 -15.61 7.76 -1.35
C ASP A 211 -16.97 7.67 -2.09
N GLY A 212 -17.85 8.63 -1.82
CA GLY A 212 -19.14 8.77 -2.48
C GLY A 212 -20.23 7.80 -2.02
N VAL A 213 -19.99 6.98 -0.99
CA VAL A 213 -21.02 6.14 -0.34
C VAL A 213 -21.15 6.49 1.15
N ASP A 214 -22.35 6.41 1.70
CA ASP A 214 -22.66 6.85 3.07
C ASP A 214 -22.45 5.78 4.15
N ILE A 215 -21.75 4.69 3.81
CA ILE A 215 -21.65 3.51 4.67
C ILE A 215 -20.85 3.80 5.96
N ASP A 216 -19.82 4.64 5.89
CA ASP A 216 -19.07 5.16 7.04
C ASP A 216 -19.96 5.95 8.01
N TRP A 217 -20.75 6.87 7.49
CA TRP A 217 -21.64 7.71 8.27
C TRP A 217 -22.73 6.87 8.92
N ARG A 218 -23.33 5.94 8.18
CA ARG A 218 -24.31 5.00 8.72
C ARG A 218 -23.72 4.12 9.80
N LEU A 219 -22.47 3.67 9.65
CA LEU A 219 -21.78 2.90 10.68
C LEU A 219 -21.56 3.73 11.95
N LEU A 220 -21.08 4.97 11.80
CA LEU A 220 -20.91 5.88 12.94
C LEU A 220 -22.23 6.17 13.66
N GLN A 221 -23.33 6.36 12.92
CA GLN A 221 -24.67 6.51 13.51
C GLN A 221 -25.09 5.23 14.26
N ALA A 222 -24.92 4.06 13.66
CA ALA A 222 -25.27 2.79 14.30
C ALA A 222 -24.48 2.58 15.62
N ILE A 223 -23.20 2.94 15.63
CA ILE A 223 -22.37 2.92 16.84
C ILE A 223 -22.96 3.84 17.91
N ARG A 224 -23.27 5.10 17.58
CA ARG A 224 -23.84 6.08 18.51
C ARG A 224 -25.22 5.68 19.03
N GLU A 225 -26.07 5.17 18.16
CA GLU A 225 -27.44 4.74 18.49
C GLU A 225 -27.45 3.47 19.36
N SER A 226 -26.41 2.64 19.29
CA SER A 226 -26.30 1.43 20.13
C SER A 226 -26.24 1.72 21.63
N GLY A 227 -25.84 2.95 22.01
CA GLY A 227 -25.63 3.35 23.41
C GLY A 227 -24.45 2.64 24.08
N ARG A 228 -23.64 1.88 23.34
CA ARG A 228 -22.45 1.17 23.84
C ARG A 228 -21.23 2.08 23.77
N ASP A 229 -20.28 1.85 24.67
CA ASP A 229 -19.00 2.57 24.66
C ASP A 229 -18.03 1.91 23.68
N ILE A 230 -18.30 2.06 22.39
CA ILE A 230 -17.47 1.54 21.30
C ILE A 230 -16.70 2.71 20.68
N THR A 231 -15.39 2.57 20.54
CA THR A 231 -14.57 3.56 19.84
C THR A 231 -14.42 3.15 18.37
N LEU A 232 -14.71 4.07 17.46
CA LEU A 232 -14.44 3.89 16.04
C LEU A 232 -13.00 4.33 15.75
N ILE A 233 -12.21 3.44 15.18
CA ILE A 233 -10.89 3.69 14.62
C ILE A 233 -11.08 3.77 13.11
N ALA A 234 -11.01 4.97 12.54
CA ALA A 234 -11.17 5.18 11.11
C ALA A 234 -9.78 5.36 10.48
N ILE A 235 -9.46 4.57 9.45
CA ILE A 235 -8.26 4.77 8.64
C ILE A 235 -8.71 5.29 7.28
N GLY A 236 -8.27 6.49 6.91
CA GLY A 236 -8.70 7.15 5.68
C GLY A 236 -8.08 8.52 5.48
N GLU A 237 -8.39 9.16 4.35
CA GLU A 237 -7.93 10.50 4.00
C GLU A 237 -9.05 11.52 4.23
N LYS A 238 -8.90 12.34 5.28
CA LYS A 238 -9.92 13.34 5.64
C LYS A 238 -10.16 14.34 4.51
N TYR A 239 -11.38 14.33 3.97
CA TYR A 239 -11.80 15.15 2.81
C TYR A 239 -10.98 14.87 1.53
N GLY A 240 -10.43 13.67 1.40
CA GLY A 240 -9.66 13.23 0.25
C GLY A 240 -10.30 12.05 -0.47
N ALA A 241 -9.52 11.01 -0.74
CA ALA A 241 -9.89 9.87 -1.55
C ALA A 241 -10.76 8.82 -0.85
N THR A 242 -11.00 8.95 0.46
CA THR A 242 -11.80 7.98 1.24
C THR A 242 -12.74 8.64 2.21
N ASP A 243 -13.75 7.85 2.56
CA ASP A 243 -14.86 8.16 3.46
C ASP A 243 -15.72 9.33 2.99
N SER A 244 -17.00 9.33 3.34
CA SER A 244 -17.90 10.38 2.89
C SER A 244 -17.62 11.73 3.55
N LYS A 245 -17.93 12.80 2.82
CA LYS A 245 -17.95 14.16 3.39
C LYS A 245 -18.86 14.27 4.62
N ASP A 246 -20.01 13.59 4.60
CA ASP A 246 -20.96 13.59 5.71
C ASP A 246 -20.37 12.95 6.96
N PHE A 247 -19.60 11.86 6.82
CA PHE A 247 -18.83 11.30 7.91
C PHE A 247 -17.82 12.32 8.46
N TRP A 248 -16.99 12.91 7.60
CA TRP A 248 -15.95 13.84 8.05
C TRP A 248 -16.48 15.13 8.70
N ASP A 249 -17.63 15.64 8.25
CA ASP A 249 -18.28 16.81 8.82
C ASP A 249 -18.86 16.55 10.23
N ASN A 250 -19.17 15.29 10.54
CA ASN A 250 -19.89 14.91 11.76
C ASN A 250 -19.09 13.97 12.69
N ALA A 251 -17.92 13.51 12.27
CA ALA A 251 -16.99 12.72 13.07
C ALA A 251 -16.37 13.58 14.17
N LYS A 252 -16.51 13.17 15.43
CA LYS A 252 -15.85 13.84 16.55
C LYS A 252 -14.55 13.13 16.85
N MET A 253 -13.44 13.74 16.44
CA MET A 253 -12.10 13.23 16.75
C MET A 253 -11.85 13.29 18.25
N ILE A 254 -11.32 12.20 18.80
CA ILE A 254 -10.92 12.06 20.20
C ILE A 254 -9.45 11.64 20.29
N ASP A 255 -8.84 11.82 21.46
CA ASP A 255 -7.50 11.32 21.79
C ASP A 255 -6.45 11.53 20.68
N VAL A 256 -6.36 12.77 20.17
CA VAL A 256 -5.51 13.17 19.03
C VAL A 256 -4.04 12.77 19.27
N ASP A 257 -3.51 12.98 20.47
CA ASP A 257 -2.14 12.59 20.82
C ASP A 257 -1.88 11.08 20.68
N THR A 258 -2.90 10.26 20.91
CA THR A 258 -2.82 8.80 20.71
C THR A 258 -2.86 8.46 19.23
N ALA A 259 -3.77 9.11 18.48
CA ALA A 259 -3.84 8.93 17.03
C ALA A 259 -2.54 9.35 16.34
N GLU A 260 -1.92 10.46 16.74
CA GLU A 260 -0.61 10.90 16.22
C GLU A 260 0.49 9.87 16.46
N LYS A 261 0.54 9.25 17.66
CA LYS A 261 1.49 8.18 17.96
C LYS A 261 1.26 6.94 17.11
N LEU A 262 -0.01 6.56 16.90
CA LEU A 262 -0.36 5.43 16.04
C LEU A 262 0.03 5.68 14.58
N ASN A 263 -0.03 6.93 14.11
CA ASN A 263 0.36 7.31 12.76
C ASN A 263 1.88 7.44 12.54
N GLN A 264 2.73 7.23 13.57
CA GLN A 264 4.19 7.38 13.40
C GLN A 264 4.77 6.49 12.29
N HIS A 265 4.16 5.31 12.09
CA HIS A 265 4.53 4.33 11.06
C HIS A 265 3.58 4.31 9.85
N HIS A 266 2.60 5.22 9.80
CA HIS A 266 1.66 5.36 8.69
C HIS A 266 1.85 6.73 8.05
N GLN A 267 2.85 6.78 7.17
CA GLN A 267 3.19 7.98 6.41
C GLN A 267 2.43 7.98 5.08
N ALA A 268 2.19 9.18 4.57
CA ALA A 268 1.60 9.36 3.24
C ALA A 268 2.37 8.53 2.20
N PHE A 269 1.62 7.79 1.39
CA PHE A 269 2.17 6.95 0.34
C PHE A 269 1.64 7.43 -1.01
N ASP A 270 2.58 7.81 -1.89
CA ASP A 270 2.27 8.49 -3.15
C ASP A 270 1.50 9.80 -2.93
N LEU A 271 0.29 9.95 -3.48
CA LEU A 271 -0.51 11.17 -3.40
C LEU A 271 -1.58 11.13 -2.30
N ILE A 272 -1.66 10.04 -1.55
CA ILE A 272 -2.70 9.83 -0.53
C ILE A 272 -2.13 10.17 0.85
N HIS A 273 -2.81 11.07 1.56
CA HIS A 273 -2.45 11.51 2.90
C HIS A 273 -3.37 10.89 3.96
N ASP A 274 -3.57 9.58 3.87
CA ASP A 274 -4.40 8.84 4.81
C ASP A 274 -3.76 8.74 6.20
N GLN A 275 -4.62 8.68 7.20
CA GLN A 275 -4.26 8.59 8.62
C GLN A 275 -5.27 7.75 9.38
N LEU A 276 -4.85 7.27 10.53
CA LEU A 276 -5.71 6.72 11.56
C LEU A 276 -6.27 7.83 12.45
N TYR A 277 -7.59 7.81 12.66
CA TYR A 277 -8.34 8.69 13.53
C TYR A 277 -9.11 7.88 14.58
N LEU A 278 -9.18 8.40 15.80
CA LEU A 278 -10.09 7.89 16.83
C LEU A 278 -11.34 8.77 16.86
N VAL A 279 -12.51 8.15 16.74
CA VAL A 279 -13.80 8.81 16.51
C VAL A 279 -14.85 8.32 17.49
N LYS A 280 -15.71 9.23 17.94
CA LYS A 280 -16.91 8.96 18.75
C LYS A 280 -18.15 9.64 18.17
#